data_AF-A0A5J9WJA4-F1
#
_entry.id   AF-A0A5J9WJA4-F1
#
_cell.length_a   1.000
_cell.length_b   1.000
_cell.length_c   1.000
_cell.angle_alpha   90.00
_cell.angle_beta   90.00
_cell.angle_gamma   90.00
#
_symmetry.space_group_name_H-M   'P 1'
#
loop_
_entity.id
_entity.type
_entity.pdbx_description
1 polymer ?
#
loop_
_entity_poly.entity_id
_entity_poly.type
_entity_poly.pdbx_seq_one_letter_code
_entity_poly.pdbx_strand_id
1 'polypeptide(L)'
;MENEFQALRCCELGCGFGSKNRKTGMGNSSGRIKSSRSWDLPLLSQSTDGKEEVIQAWYMDDSEEDQRLPHHREPKEFIPLDKLSELGILSWRLNADDWENDEKLKKIREARGYSYMDICDVCPEKLPNYEDKIKNFFEEHLHTDEEIRYCLEGSGYFDVRDQNDQWIRVAVKKGGMIVLPAGMYHRFTLDSDNYIKAMRLFVGEPVWTPYNRPHDHLPARKEYVERIINRGGSQAVEAR
;
A
#
# COMPACT_ATOMS: atom_id res chain seq x y z
N MET A 1 23.61 -12.53 23.99
CA MET A 1 24.59 -11.64 23.34
C MET A 1 24.27 -11.68 21.86
N GLU A 2 23.64 -10.60 21.40
CA GLU A 2 23.61 -10.07 20.03
C GLU A 2 23.47 -11.09 18.88
N ASN A 3 22.22 -11.34 18.47
CA ASN A 3 21.93 -11.83 17.13
C ASN A 3 22.25 -10.71 16.14
N GLU A 4 23.21 -10.98 15.27
CA GLU A 4 23.68 -10.10 14.20
C GLU A 4 22.53 -9.64 13.30
N PHE A 5 22.21 -8.36 13.42
CA PHE A 5 21.43 -7.60 12.45
C PHE A 5 22.24 -7.51 11.14
N GLN A 6 22.01 -8.43 10.22
CA GLN A 6 22.35 -8.26 8.80
C GLN A 6 21.08 -8.32 7.94
N ALA A 7 20.18 -7.35 8.16
CA ALA A 7 19.32 -6.88 7.08
C ALA A 7 20.17 -5.95 6.21
N LEU A 8 20.88 -6.56 5.26
CA LEU A 8 21.68 -5.90 4.23
C LEU A 8 20.91 -4.71 3.61
N ARG A 9 21.61 -3.58 3.49
CA ARG A 9 21.23 -2.42 2.65
C ARG A 9 20.78 -2.91 1.27
N CYS A 10 19.48 -3.02 1.10
CA CYS A 10 18.85 -3.45 -0.14
C CYS A 10 18.56 -2.18 -0.95
N CYS A 11 19.40 -1.91 -1.97
CA CYS A 11 19.38 -0.75 -2.89
C CYS A 11 20.25 0.47 -2.55
N GLU A 12 21.56 0.29 -2.34
CA GLU A 12 22.52 1.37 -2.61
C GLU A 12 23.41 0.99 -3.80
N LEU A 13 23.01 1.36 -5.02
CA LEU A 13 23.93 1.66 -6.11
C LEU A 13 23.27 2.62 -7.12
N GLY A 14 23.64 3.90 -7.00
CA GLY A 14 23.98 4.77 -8.14
C GLY A 14 22.86 5.37 -8.98
N CYS A 15 22.46 6.60 -8.65
CA CYS A 15 22.06 7.62 -9.63
C CYS A 15 22.36 9.02 -9.08
N GLY A 16 23.32 9.71 -9.72
CA GLY A 16 23.75 11.06 -9.34
C GLY A 16 22.72 12.13 -9.66
N PHE A 17 22.45 13.01 -8.70
CA PHE A 17 21.58 14.17 -8.83
C PHE A 17 22.25 15.31 -9.61
N GLY A 18 21.61 15.76 -10.69
CA GLY A 18 21.90 17.03 -11.36
C GLY A 18 20.87 18.09 -10.98
N SER A 19 21.20 18.95 -10.02
CA SER A 19 20.41 20.11 -9.60
C SER A 19 20.45 21.24 -10.64
N LYS A 20 19.28 21.76 -11.04
CA LYS A 20 19.15 23.13 -11.60
C LYS A 20 17.90 23.83 -11.08
N ASN A 21 18.16 24.80 -10.20
CA ASN A 21 17.27 25.87 -9.75
C ASN A 21 16.61 26.64 -10.91
N ARG A 22 15.33 27.01 -10.75
CA ARG A 22 14.80 28.24 -11.34
C ARG A 22 13.70 28.84 -10.46
N LYS A 23 13.85 30.13 -10.15
CA LYS A 23 12.99 30.98 -9.29
C LYS A 23 11.88 31.68 -10.09
N THR A 24 10.94 32.24 -9.33
CA THR A 24 10.00 33.37 -9.60
C THR A 24 8.62 32.96 -10.13
N GLY A 25 7.49 33.52 -9.67
CA GLY A 25 7.26 34.70 -8.83
C GLY A 25 5.83 34.78 -8.27
N MET A 26 5.67 35.66 -7.28
CA MET A 26 4.45 35.95 -6.52
C MET A 26 3.42 36.76 -7.32
N GLY A 27 2.14 36.48 -7.10
CA GLY A 27 1.02 37.32 -7.48
C GLY A 27 -0.12 37.19 -6.47
N ASN A 28 -0.28 38.20 -5.62
CA ASN A 28 -1.34 38.33 -4.63
C ASN A 28 -2.58 38.97 -5.27
N SER A 29 -3.77 38.43 -5.02
CA SER A 29 -5.01 39.22 -5.07
C SER A 29 -6.04 38.71 -4.08
N SER A 30 -6.46 39.64 -3.22
CA SER A 30 -7.42 39.51 -2.13
C SER A 30 -8.87 39.51 -2.65
N GLY A 31 -9.69 38.56 -2.20
CA GLY A 31 -11.14 38.54 -2.44
C GLY A 31 -11.91 38.03 -1.21
N ARG A 32 -12.85 38.85 -0.75
CA ARG A 32 -13.55 38.77 0.54
C ARG A 32 -14.66 37.70 0.56
N ILE A 33 -14.79 37.05 1.71
CA ILE A 33 -15.76 36.03 2.11
C ILE A 33 -17.21 36.46 1.86
N LYS A 34 -18.04 35.53 1.34
CA LYS A 34 -19.48 35.49 1.59
C LYS A 34 -19.88 34.09 2.04
N SER A 35 -20.46 34.02 3.22
CA SER A 35 -21.08 32.84 3.82
C SER A 35 -22.44 32.55 3.18
N SER A 36 -22.70 31.31 2.83
CA SER A 36 -24.06 30.76 2.76
C SER A 36 -24.00 29.27 3.04
N ARG A 37 -24.54 28.87 4.19
CA ARG A 37 -24.94 27.49 4.46
C ARG A 37 -26.19 27.23 3.61
N SER A 38 -26.14 26.20 2.77
CA SER A 38 -27.34 25.53 2.28
C SER A 38 -26.96 24.06 2.09
N TRP A 39 -27.48 23.24 2.98
CA TRP A 39 -27.43 21.79 2.95
C TRP A 39 -28.45 21.36 1.93
N ASP A 40 -28.00 20.95 0.75
CA ASP A 40 -28.70 20.09 -0.22
C ASP A 40 -27.80 19.97 -1.46
N LEU A 41 -26.84 19.05 -1.40
CA LEU A 41 -26.15 18.55 -2.59
C LEU A 41 -26.72 17.17 -2.90
N PRO A 42 -27.12 16.89 -4.15
CA PRO A 42 -27.61 15.58 -4.52
C PRO A 42 -26.51 14.56 -4.26
N LEU A 43 -26.90 13.36 -3.80
CA LEU A 43 -26.06 12.16 -3.78
C LEU A 43 -25.47 11.95 -5.17
N LEU A 44 -24.31 12.56 -5.41
CA LEU A 44 -23.41 12.15 -6.47
C LEU A 44 -23.08 10.71 -6.13
N SER A 45 -23.56 9.79 -6.96
CA SER A 45 -23.01 8.44 -7.00
C SER A 45 -21.49 8.61 -7.05
N GLN A 46 -20.80 8.19 -6.00
CA GLN A 46 -19.35 8.16 -6.02
C GLN A 46 -18.99 7.26 -7.20
N SER A 47 -18.58 7.87 -8.31
CA SER A 47 -18.01 7.11 -9.40
C SER A 47 -16.80 6.43 -8.80
N THR A 48 -16.85 5.11 -8.69
CA THR A 48 -15.64 4.35 -8.43
C THR A 48 -14.69 4.75 -9.55
N ASP A 49 -13.55 5.34 -9.19
CA ASP A 49 -12.58 5.96 -10.10
C ASP A 49 -11.82 4.89 -10.93
N GLY A 50 -12.55 3.86 -11.37
CA GLY A 50 -12.11 2.56 -11.86
C GLY A 50 -11.06 1.88 -10.99
N LYS A 51 -11.08 2.12 -9.68
CA LYS A 51 -10.10 1.49 -8.77
C LYS A 51 -10.19 -0.02 -8.82
N GLU A 52 -11.40 -0.57 -8.95
CA GLU A 52 -11.69 -2.00 -9.06
C GLU A 52 -11.09 -2.62 -10.32
N GLU A 53 -10.80 -1.81 -11.34
CA GLU A 53 -10.08 -2.30 -12.51
C GLU A 53 -8.65 -2.65 -12.12
N VAL A 54 -8.00 -1.92 -11.23
CA VAL A 54 -6.57 -2.08 -10.93
C VAL A 54 -6.29 -2.71 -9.55
N ILE A 55 -7.28 -2.76 -8.67
CA ILE A 55 -7.20 -3.33 -7.34
C ILE A 55 -8.46 -4.12 -7.04
N GLN A 56 -8.31 -5.40 -6.68
CA GLN A 56 -9.42 -6.26 -6.23
C GLN A 56 -9.00 -6.98 -4.96
N ALA A 57 -9.97 -7.30 -4.09
CA ALA A 57 -9.68 -8.07 -2.89
C ALA A 57 -10.72 -9.16 -2.62
N TRP A 58 -10.30 -10.24 -1.99
CA TRP A 58 -11.14 -11.38 -1.62
C TRP A 58 -10.56 -12.15 -0.43
N TYR A 59 -11.41 -12.91 0.25
CA TYR A 59 -10.92 -13.87 1.24
C TYR A 59 -10.31 -15.10 0.59
N MET A 60 -9.23 -15.59 1.19
CA MET A 60 -8.50 -16.75 0.70
C MET A 60 -9.11 -18.08 1.15
N ASP A 61 -8.98 -19.10 0.31
CA ASP A 61 -9.12 -20.51 0.73
C ASP A 61 -7.98 -20.95 1.67
N ASP A 62 -8.04 -22.20 2.15
CA ASP A 62 -7.07 -22.82 3.05
C ASP A 62 -6.16 -23.83 2.33
N SER A 63 -6.08 -23.80 1.00
CA SER A 63 -5.26 -24.73 0.23
C SER A 63 -3.76 -24.42 0.35
N GLU A 64 -2.95 -25.47 0.28
CA GLU A 64 -1.48 -25.38 0.24
C GLU A 64 -0.93 -25.41 -1.21
N GLU A 65 -1.78 -25.07 -2.20
CA GLU A 65 -1.35 -24.95 -3.59
C GLU A 65 -0.35 -23.80 -3.78
N ASP A 66 0.14 -23.61 -5.01
CA ASP A 66 1.08 -22.55 -5.34
C ASP A 66 0.51 -21.17 -4.93
N GLN A 67 1.18 -20.51 -3.99
CA GLN A 67 0.80 -19.20 -3.42
C GLN A 67 0.49 -18.11 -4.46
N ARG A 68 1.00 -18.25 -5.69
CA ARG A 68 0.81 -17.34 -6.81
C ARG A 68 -0.53 -17.52 -7.53
N LEU A 69 -1.30 -18.56 -7.21
CA LEU A 69 -2.66 -18.77 -7.71
C LEU A 69 -3.63 -17.81 -7.02
N PRO A 70 -4.84 -17.54 -7.54
CA PRO A 70 -5.77 -16.61 -6.89
C PRO A 70 -6.24 -17.02 -5.48
N HIS A 71 -6.28 -18.32 -5.14
CA HIS A 71 -6.76 -18.84 -3.86
C HIS A 71 -8.15 -18.31 -3.45
N HIS A 72 -9.13 -18.38 -4.36
CA HIS A 72 -10.50 -17.98 -4.03
C HIS A 72 -11.19 -19.07 -3.18
N ARG A 73 -11.90 -18.66 -2.13
CA ARG A 73 -12.94 -19.51 -1.51
C ARG A 73 -14.01 -19.93 -2.52
N GLU A 74 -14.70 -21.02 -2.21
CA GLU A 74 -15.91 -21.45 -2.92
C GLU A 74 -17.12 -21.40 -1.97
N PRO A 75 -18.11 -20.51 -2.21
CA PRO A 75 -18.18 -19.54 -3.29
C PRO A 75 -17.20 -18.37 -3.13
N LYS A 76 -16.87 -17.69 -4.24
CA LYS A 76 -15.99 -16.52 -4.24
C LYS A 76 -16.53 -15.43 -3.32
N GLU A 77 -15.66 -14.93 -2.44
CA GLU A 77 -16.01 -13.93 -1.43
C GLU A 77 -15.16 -12.67 -1.64
N PHE A 78 -15.62 -11.77 -2.53
CA PHE A 78 -14.94 -10.50 -2.81
C PHE A 78 -15.18 -9.47 -1.70
N ILE A 79 -14.18 -8.62 -1.47
CA ILE A 79 -14.18 -7.59 -0.44
C ILE A 79 -14.23 -6.22 -1.11
N PRO A 80 -15.26 -5.39 -0.83
CA PRO A 80 -15.33 -4.02 -1.32
C PRO A 80 -14.13 -3.19 -0.84
N LEU A 81 -13.63 -2.27 -1.68
CA LEU A 81 -12.44 -1.47 -1.34
C LEU A 81 -12.64 -0.57 -0.10
N ASP A 82 -13.88 -0.19 0.21
CA ASP A 82 -14.22 0.53 1.44
C ASP A 82 -13.93 -0.30 2.70
N LYS A 83 -14.08 -1.63 2.64
CA LYS A 83 -13.72 -2.53 3.73
C LYS A 83 -12.22 -2.63 3.94
N LEU A 84 -11.41 -2.50 2.89
CA LEU A 84 -9.97 -2.38 3.04
C LEU A 84 -9.59 -1.07 3.75
N SER A 85 -10.34 0.01 3.48
CA SER A 85 -10.14 1.31 4.12
C SER A 85 -10.44 1.25 5.63
N GLU A 86 -11.40 0.43 6.07
CA GLU A 86 -11.66 0.14 7.49
C GLU A 86 -10.46 -0.55 8.18
N LEU A 87 -9.60 -1.24 7.42
CA LEU A 87 -8.33 -1.83 7.90
C LEU A 87 -7.15 -0.84 7.83
N GLY A 88 -7.41 0.42 7.45
CA GLY A 88 -6.39 1.46 7.28
C GLY A 88 -5.64 1.40 5.94
N ILE A 89 -6.05 0.52 5.02
CA ILE A 89 -5.44 0.40 3.70
C ILE A 89 -5.95 1.53 2.82
N LEU A 90 -5.04 2.29 2.22
CA LEU A 90 -5.40 3.32 1.25
C LEU A 90 -5.06 2.85 -0.15
N SER A 91 -5.90 3.22 -1.12
CA SER A 91 -5.73 2.80 -2.51
C SER A 91 -6.15 3.86 -3.52
N TRP A 92 -5.43 3.89 -4.65
CA TRP A 92 -5.71 4.80 -5.76
C TRP A 92 -5.49 4.10 -7.11
N ARG A 93 -6.25 4.53 -8.12
CA ARG A 93 -5.90 4.36 -9.53
C ARG A 93 -5.15 5.59 -10.01
N LEU A 94 -4.03 5.39 -10.68
CA LEU A 94 -3.13 6.42 -11.20
C LEU A 94 -2.71 6.10 -12.65
N ASN A 95 -2.16 7.09 -13.36
CA ASN A 95 -1.68 6.90 -14.72
C ASN A 95 -0.24 6.37 -14.73
N ALA A 96 -0.08 5.05 -14.77
CA ALA A 96 1.23 4.40 -14.76
C ALA A 96 2.07 4.65 -16.03
N ASP A 97 1.43 5.02 -17.14
CA ASP A 97 2.14 5.31 -18.40
C ASP A 97 2.86 6.66 -18.39
N ASP A 98 2.43 7.59 -17.54
CA ASP A 98 3.00 8.94 -17.41
C ASP A 98 3.11 9.35 -15.93
N TRP A 99 3.61 8.43 -15.11
CA TRP A 99 3.71 8.63 -13.66
C TRP A 99 4.59 9.82 -13.28
N GLU A 100 5.58 10.18 -14.12
CA GLU A 100 6.46 11.32 -13.90
C GLU A 100 5.70 12.66 -13.92
N ASN A 101 4.64 12.75 -14.73
CA ASN A 101 3.81 13.94 -14.88
C ASN A 101 2.43 13.81 -14.23
N ASP A 102 2.12 12.70 -13.56
CA ASP A 102 0.83 12.48 -12.90
C ASP A 102 0.62 13.45 -11.72
N GLU A 103 -0.23 14.44 -11.92
CA GLU A 103 -0.61 15.44 -10.91
C GLU A 103 -1.31 14.83 -9.68
N LYS A 104 -1.99 13.69 -9.84
CA LYS A 104 -2.63 12.99 -8.71
C LYS A 104 -1.57 12.31 -7.85
N LEU A 105 -0.56 11.69 -8.46
CA LEU A 105 0.59 11.16 -7.72
C LEU A 105 1.32 12.27 -6.96
N LYS A 106 1.59 13.42 -7.59
CA LYS A 106 2.22 14.58 -6.93
C LYS A 106 1.43 15.03 -5.70
N LYS A 107 0.11 15.21 -5.83
CA LYS A 107 -0.76 15.60 -4.71
C LYS A 107 -0.77 14.58 -3.58
N ILE A 108 -0.78 13.28 -3.89
CA ILE A 108 -0.70 12.21 -2.87
C ILE A 108 0.62 12.32 -2.11
N ARG A 109 1.74 12.46 -2.84
CA ARG A 109 3.08 12.57 -2.24
C ARG A 109 3.21 13.80 -1.36
N GLU A 110 2.73 14.95 -1.81
CA GLU A 110 2.73 16.19 -1.02
C GLU A 110 1.87 16.08 0.24
N ALA A 111 0.63 15.57 0.10
CA ALA A 111 -0.31 15.45 1.21
C ALA A 111 0.16 14.46 2.29
N ARG A 112 0.91 13.42 1.90
CA ARG A 112 1.39 12.37 2.80
C ARG A 112 2.88 12.47 3.16
N GLY A 113 3.59 13.45 2.61
CA GLY A 113 5.02 13.65 2.88
C GLY A 113 5.94 12.59 2.29
N TYR A 114 5.55 11.95 1.18
CA TYR A 114 6.37 10.93 0.50
C TYR A 114 7.53 11.57 -0.27
N SER A 115 8.61 11.84 0.45
CA SER A 115 9.79 12.55 -0.04
C SER A 115 10.80 11.65 -0.75
N TYR A 116 10.79 10.34 -0.49
CA TYR A 116 11.66 9.36 -1.15
C TYR A 116 10.87 8.47 -2.10
N MET A 117 11.50 8.09 -3.22
CA MET A 117 11.00 7.04 -4.11
C MET A 117 12.13 6.33 -4.84
N ASP A 118 11.94 5.05 -5.14
CA ASP A 118 12.73 4.30 -6.11
C ASP A 118 11.86 3.31 -6.90
N ILE A 119 12.45 2.68 -7.93
CA ILE A 119 11.78 1.69 -8.79
C ILE A 119 12.41 0.32 -8.54
N CYS A 120 11.57 -0.69 -8.31
CA CYS A 120 11.96 -2.07 -8.10
C CYS A 120 11.29 -2.97 -9.13
N ASP A 121 12.10 -3.68 -9.92
CA ASP A 121 11.65 -4.78 -10.77
C ASP A 121 11.80 -6.09 -10.00
N VAL A 122 10.68 -6.81 -9.82
CA VAL A 122 10.65 -8.12 -9.17
C VAL A 122 10.35 -9.17 -10.24
N CYS A 123 11.41 -9.79 -10.75
CA CYS A 123 11.39 -11.03 -11.53
C CYS A 123 12.72 -11.77 -11.37
N PRO A 124 12.79 -13.07 -11.72
CA PRO A 124 13.99 -13.88 -11.54
C PRO A 124 15.25 -13.28 -12.16
N GLU A 125 15.13 -12.62 -13.31
CA GLU A 125 16.28 -12.13 -14.08
C GLU A 125 16.79 -10.76 -13.60
N LYS A 126 15.91 -9.94 -13.01
CA LYS A 126 16.22 -8.54 -12.68
C LYS A 126 16.48 -8.29 -11.21
N LEU A 127 15.92 -9.12 -10.32
CA LEU A 127 16.03 -8.90 -8.88
C LEU A 127 17.24 -9.66 -8.30
N PRO A 128 18.27 -8.96 -7.77
CA PRO A 128 19.39 -9.64 -7.11
C PRO A 128 18.92 -10.41 -5.88
N ASN A 129 19.41 -11.64 -5.70
CA ASN A 129 18.99 -12.60 -4.66
C ASN A 129 17.47 -12.87 -4.70
N TYR A 130 16.91 -13.02 -5.90
CA TYR A 130 15.49 -13.21 -6.14
C TYR A 130 14.87 -14.27 -5.21
N GLU A 131 15.41 -15.49 -5.19
CA GLU A 131 14.84 -16.61 -4.42
C GLU A 131 14.72 -16.34 -2.92
N ASP A 132 15.72 -15.69 -2.33
CA ASP A 132 15.68 -15.35 -0.90
C ASP A 132 14.73 -14.17 -0.65
N LYS A 133 14.70 -13.20 -1.56
CA LYS A 133 13.80 -12.04 -1.45
C LYS A 133 12.34 -12.42 -1.56
N ILE A 134 11.95 -13.27 -2.52
CA ILE A 134 10.55 -13.67 -2.67
C ILE A 134 10.06 -14.45 -1.44
N LYS A 135 10.92 -15.26 -0.82
CA LYS A 135 10.61 -15.96 0.43
C LYS A 135 10.40 -14.98 1.56
N ASN A 136 11.30 -14.01 1.72
CA ASN A 136 11.19 -12.99 2.76
C ASN A 136 9.97 -12.09 2.55
N PHE A 137 9.62 -11.77 1.30
CA PHE A 137 8.40 -11.00 1.01
C PHE A 137 7.14 -11.77 1.37
N PHE A 138 7.14 -13.10 1.18
CA PHE A 138 5.97 -13.92 1.44
C PHE A 138 5.83 -14.39 2.90
N GLU A 139 6.89 -14.34 3.69
CA GLU A 139 6.77 -14.59 5.12
C GLU A 139 5.92 -13.50 5.78
N GLU A 140 4.94 -13.88 6.62
CA GLU A 140 4.07 -12.90 7.27
C GLU A 140 4.87 -11.98 8.19
N HIS A 141 4.83 -10.67 7.91
CA HIS A 141 5.62 -9.67 8.63
C HIS A 141 4.86 -8.36 8.81
N LEU A 142 5.46 -7.45 9.56
CA LEU A 142 5.01 -6.06 9.67
C LEU A 142 6.19 -5.09 9.52
N HIS A 143 5.85 -3.82 9.25
CA HIS A 143 6.79 -2.70 9.28
C HIS A 143 6.36 -1.67 10.33
N THR A 144 7.34 -0.91 10.85
CA THR A 144 7.11 0.21 11.77
C THR A 144 6.65 1.48 11.07
N ASP A 145 6.72 1.49 9.74
CA ASP A 145 6.37 2.57 8.84
C ASP A 145 5.38 2.06 7.79
N GLU A 146 4.79 2.96 7.01
CA GLU A 146 3.88 2.58 5.92
C GLU A 146 4.62 1.80 4.82
N GLU A 147 4.01 0.74 4.33
CA GLU A 147 4.44 0.06 3.10
C GLU A 147 3.66 0.63 1.93
N ILE A 148 4.32 1.47 1.13
CA ILE A 148 3.70 2.15 -0.02
C ILE A 148 4.23 1.55 -1.33
N ARG A 149 3.31 1.08 -2.18
CA ARG A 149 3.64 0.47 -3.48
C ARG A 149 2.72 1.01 -4.58
N TYR A 150 3.32 1.43 -5.67
CA TYR A 150 2.61 1.84 -6.87
C TYR A 150 3.05 0.98 -8.06
N CYS A 151 2.14 0.16 -8.57
CA CYS A 151 2.40 -0.79 -9.66
C CYS A 151 2.47 -0.06 -11.01
N LEU A 152 3.66 -0.02 -11.61
CA LEU A 152 3.92 0.59 -12.91
C LEU A 152 3.75 -0.40 -14.07
N GLU A 153 4.12 -1.67 -13.86
CA GLU A 153 3.94 -2.77 -14.81
C GLU A 153 3.71 -4.09 -14.06
N GLY A 154 3.08 -5.07 -14.73
CA GLY A 154 2.80 -6.37 -14.14
C GLY A 154 1.76 -6.33 -13.02
N SER A 155 1.87 -7.26 -12.08
CA SER A 155 0.91 -7.46 -10.98
C SER A 155 1.46 -8.35 -9.87
N GLY A 156 0.75 -8.33 -8.73
CA GLY A 156 1.02 -9.21 -7.60
C GLY A 156 -0.06 -9.13 -6.52
N TYR A 157 0.12 -9.92 -5.47
CA TYR A 157 -0.79 -10.02 -4.34
C TYR A 157 -0.14 -9.48 -3.06
N PHE A 158 -0.88 -8.61 -2.37
CA PHE A 158 -0.62 -8.23 -0.99
C PHE A 158 -1.66 -8.93 -0.12
N ASP A 159 -1.25 -9.94 0.63
CA ASP A 159 -2.14 -10.60 1.58
C ASP A 159 -2.06 -9.85 2.92
N VAL A 160 -3.21 -9.57 3.52
CA VAL A 160 -3.34 -8.82 4.77
C VAL A 160 -4.28 -9.54 5.73
N ARG A 161 -4.10 -9.32 7.04
CA ARG A 161 -5.02 -9.84 8.07
C ARG A 161 -6.21 -8.91 8.29
N ASP A 162 -7.41 -9.48 8.34
CA ASP A 162 -8.61 -8.78 8.81
C ASP A 162 -8.66 -8.69 10.35
N GLN A 163 -9.77 -8.18 10.89
CA GLN A 163 -9.98 -8.07 12.35
C GLN A 163 -10.08 -9.43 13.06
N ASN A 164 -10.44 -10.49 12.34
CA ASN A 164 -10.56 -11.86 12.84
C ASN A 164 -9.32 -12.71 12.52
N ASP A 165 -8.23 -12.06 12.11
CA ASP A 165 -6.97 -12.71 11.72
C ASP A 165 -7.10 -13.65 10.52
N GLN A 166 -8.09 -13.44 9.65
CA GLN A 166 -8.26 -14.13 8.38
C GLN A 166 -7.48 -13.44 7.25
N TRP A 167 -6.97 -14.23 6.31
CA TRP A 167 -6.28 -13.69 5.14
C TRP A 167 -7.25 -13.09 4.12
N ILE A 168 -6.98 -11.85 3.76
CA ILE A 168 -7.53 -11.14 2.61
C ILE A 168 -6.41 -11.01 1.58
N ARG A 169 -6.64 -11.50 0.36
CA ARG A 169 -5.76 -11.28 -0.77
C ARG A 169 -6.14 -9.98 -1.47
N VAL A 170 -5.20 -9.06 -1.63
CA VAL A 170 -5.36 -7.82 -2.39
C VAL A 170 -4.53 -7.90 -3.67
N ALA A 171 -5.20 -8.12 -4.80
CA ALA A 171 -4.59 -8.08 -6.12
C ALA A 171 -4.36 -6.65 -6.56
N VAL A 172 -3.11 -6.34 -6.92
CA VAL A 172 -2.71 -5.03 -7.42
C VAL A 172 -2.03 -5.23 -8.77
N LYS A 173 -2.51 -4.51 -9.78
CA LYS A 173 -1.91 -4.50 -11.12
C LYS A 173 -1.57 -3.08 -11.57
N LYS A 174 -0.95 -2.97 -12.75
CA LYS A 174 -0.58 -1.69 -13.36
C LYS A 174 -1.63 -0.58 -13.16
N GLY A 175 -1.18 0.55 -12.62
CA GLY A 175 -2.02 1.71 -12.30
C GLY A 175 -2.56 1.70 -10.86
N GLY A 176 -2.50 0.58 -10.16
CA GLY A 176 -2.88 0.46 -8.75
C GLY A 176 -1.78 0.94 -7.82
N MET A 177 -2.10 1.87 -6.94
CA MET A 177 -1.28 2.25 -5.79
C MET A 177 -1.97 1.81 -4.50
N ILE A 178 -1.21 1.16 -3.62
CA ILE A 178 -1.65 0.68 -2.30
C ILE A 178 -0.72 1.21 -1.20
N VAL A 179 -1.30 1.51 -0.04
CA VAL A 179 -0.58 1.86 1.19
C VAL A 179 -1.07 0.93 2.29
N LEU A 180 -0.16 0.13 2.84
CA LEU A 180 -0.41 -0.67 4.03
C LEU A 180 0.05 0.14 5.26
N PRO A 181 -0.80 0.29 6.28
CA PRO A 181 -0.43 1.07 7.46
C PRO A 181 0.63 0.35 8.30
N ALA A 182 1.45 1.15 9.00
CA ALA A 182 2.41 0.63 9.97
C ALA A 182 1.74 -0.31 10.98
N GLY A 183 2.40 -1.41 11.33
CA GLY A 183 1.89 -2.39 12.30
C GLY A 183 0.86 -3.39 11.76
N MET A 184 0.46 -3.31 10.49
CA MET A 184 -0.35 -4.35 9.84
C MET A 184 0.49 -5.58 9.52
N TYR A 185 -0.01 -6.77 9.89
CA TYR A 185 0.57 -8.02 9.37
C TYR A 185 0.14 -8.21 7.92
N HIS A 186 1.14 -8.44 7.07
CA HIS A 186 0.96 -8.63 5.64
C HIS A 186 2.08 -9.50 5.07
N ARG A 187 1.91 -9.88 3.81
CA ARG A 187 2.95 -10.51 2.98
C ARG A 187 2.71 -10.17 1.52
N PHE A 188 3.73 -10.33 0.70
CA PHE A 188 3.67 -10.11 -0.73
C PHE A 188 4.08 -11.37 -1.51
N THR A 189 3.37 -11.65 -2.60
CA THR A 189 3.79 -12.61 -3.62
C THR A 189 3.50 -12.07 -5.01
N LEU A 190 4.30 -12.48 -5.99
CA LEU A 190 3.90 -12.37 -7.39
C LEU A 190 2.65 -13.23 -7.63
N ASP A 191 1.91 -12.92 -8.69
CA ASP A 191 0.93 -13.83 -9.25
C ASP A 191 1.59 -14.76 -10.29
N SER A 192 0.77 -15.51 -11.05
CA SER A 192 1.25 -16.46 -12.06
C SER A 192 2.06 -15.82 -13.21
N ASP A 193 1.94 -14.52 -13.43
CA ASP A 193 2.68 -13.81 -14.48
C ASP A 193 4.14 -13.53 -14.07
N ASN A 194 4.48 -13.71 -12.78
CA ASN A 194 5.84 -13.67 -12.24
C ASN A 194 6.60 -12.37 -12.52
N TYR A 195 5.89 -11.25 -12.61
CA TYR A 195 6.52 -9.95 -12.82
C TYR A 195 5.70 -8.81 -12.21
N ILE A 196 6.39 -7.97 -11.44
CA ILE A 196 5.90 -6.63 -11.11
C ILE A 196 7.04 -5.62 -11.21
N LYS A 197 6.74 -4.44 -11.76
CA LYS A 197 7.57 -3.24 -11.59
C LYS A 197 6.82 -2.29 -10.68
N ALA A 198 7.36 -2.05 -9.49
CA ALA A 198 6.73 -1.21 -8.49
C ALA A 198 7.60 0.01 -8.17
N MET A 199 6.98 1.19 -8.14
CA MET A 199 7.53 2.33 -7.43
C MET A 199 7.28 2.14 -5.94
N ARG A 200 8.34 2.26 -5.14
CA ARG A 200 8.26 2.26 -3.68
C ARG A 200 8.41 3.69 -3.20
N LEU A 201 7.57 4.12 -2.26
CA LEU A 201 7.58 5.49 -1.73
C LEU A 201 7.75 5.46 -0.21
N PHE A 202 8.43 6.46 0.35
CA PHE A 202 8.70 6.57 1.80
C PHE A 202 8.58 8.00 2.29
N VAL A 203 8.25 8.13 3.58
CA VAL A 203 8.42 9.37 4.34
C VAL A 203 9.87 9.41 4.82
N GLY A 204 10.67 10.31 4.26
CA GLY A 204 12.10 10.40 4.61
C GLY A 204 12.93 9.23 4.06
N GLU A 205 14.05 8.95 4.72
CA GLU A 205 14.94 7.84 4.35
C GLU A 205 14.27 6.49 4.64
N PRO A 206 14.31 5.54 3.70
CA PRO A 206 13.56 4.31 3.83
C PRO A 206 14.16 3.35 4.87
N VAL A 207 13.30 2.78 5.72
CA VAL A 207 13.62 1.67 6.61
C VAL A 207 12.84 0.44 6.16
N TRP A 208 13.53 -0.52 5.57
CA TRP A 208 12.93 -1.70 4.94
C TRP A 208 12.75 -2.89 5.88
N THR A 209 13.09 -2.75 7.17
CA THR A 209 13.23 -3.90 8.06
C THR A 209 11.88 -4.58 8.29
N PRO A 210 11.69 -5.84 7.85
CA PRO A 210 10.51 -6.62 8.18
C PRO A 210 10.66 -7.21 9.59
N TYR A 211 9.55 -7.29 10.31
CA TYR A 211 9.46 -8.03 11.57
C TYR A 211 8.49 -9.20 11.39
N ASN A 212 9.02 -10.39 11.12
CA ASN A 212 8.22 -11.60 10.88
C ASN A 212 7.38 -11.94 12.11
N ARG A 213 6.11 -12.26 11.93
CA ARG A 213 5.21 -12.59 13.05
C ARG A 213 5.79 -13.75 13.89
N PRO A 214 5.77 -13.68 15.25
CA PRO A 214 5.10 -12.70 16.10
C PRO A 214 5.98 -11.51 16.53
N HIS A 215 5.44 -10.29 16.42
CA HIS A 215 6.04 -9.04 16.93
C HIS A 215 5.01 -8.07 17.55
N ASP A 216 4.02 -8.60 18.27
CA ASP A 216 2.91 -7.81 18.85
C ASP A 216 3.33 -6.81 19.94
N HIS A 217 4.57 -6.90 20.42
CA HIS A 217 5.12 -5.98 21.42
C HIS A 217 5.50 -4.61 20.84
N LEU A 218 5.71 -4.51 19.51
CA LEU A 218 6.15 -3.30 18.83
C LEU A 218 5.13 -2.15 18.97
N PRO A 219 5.56 -0.90 19.20
CA PRO A 219 4.66 0.24 19.35
C PRO A 219 3.71 0.44 18.15
N ALA A 220 4.22 0.35 16.92
CA ALA A 220 3.42 0.49 15.70
C ALA A 220 2.27 -0.53 15.64
N ARG A 221 2.54 -1.79 16.05
CA ARG A 221 1.52 -2.85 16.09
C ARG A 221 0.44 -2.55 17.13
N LYS A 222 0.82 -2.13 18.34
CA LYS A 222 -0.12 -1.75 19.39
C LYS A 222 -1.00 -0.58 18.96
N GLU A 223 -0.40 0.44 18.35
CA GLU A 223 -1.12 1.60 17.82
C GLU A 223 -2.11 1.20 16.72
N TYR A 224 -1.69 0.35 15.77
CA TYR A 224 -2.56 -0.19 14.73
C TYR A 224 -3.77 -0.92 15.32
N VAL A 225 -3.56 -1.82 16.28
CA VAL A 225 -4.64 -2.57 16.94
C VAL A 225 -5.59 -1.63 17.69
N GLU A 226 -5.07 -0.67 18.45
CA GLU A 226 -5.91 0.28 19.19
C GLU A 226 -6.74 1.21 18.28
N ARG A 227 -6.13 1.74 17.22
CA ARG A 227 -6.75 2.77 16.38
C ARG A 227 -7.63 2.21 15.29
N ILE A 228 -7.29 1.06 14.72
CA ILE A 228 -7.94 0.51 13.54
C ILE A 228 -8.82 -0.67 13.92
N ILE A 229 -8.25 -1.69 14.56
CA ILE A 229 -8.98 -2.93 14.89
C ILE A 229 -10.04 -2.66 15.97
N ASN A 230 -9.68 -2.01 17.07
CA ASN A 230 -10.60 -1.80 18.19
C ASN A 230 -11.66 -0.72 17.93
N ARG A 231 -11.36 0.31 17.12
CA ARG A 231 -12.35 1.33 16.74
C ARG A 231 -13.32 0.83 15.67
N GLY A 232 -12.88 -0.01 14.74
CA GLY A 232 -13.74 -0.66 13.75
C GLY A 232 -14.83 -1.55 14.36
N GLY A 233 -14.55 -2.18 15.51
CA GLY A 233 -15.52 -2.97 16.27
C GLY A 233 -16.53 -2.14 17.11
N SER A 234 -16.22 -0.88 17.40
CA SER A 234 -17.04 -0.05 18.31
C SER A 234 -18.22 0.66 17.62
N GLN A 235 -18.30 0.70 16.29
CA GLN A 235 -19.46 1.27 15.58
C GLN A 235 -20.64 0.29 15.44
N ALA A 236 -20.49 -0.98 15.85
CA ALA A 236 -21.53 -2.01 15.74
C ALA A 236 -22.39 -2.20 17.00
N VAL A 237 -22.12 -1.47 18.09
CA VAL A 237 -22.83 -1.63 19.38
C VAL A 237 -23.38 -0.30 19.86
N GLU A 238 -24.46 0.17 19.25
CA GLU A 238 -25.52 0.97 19.91
C GLU A 238 -26.65 1.26 18.92
N ALA A 239 -27.51 0.25 18.73
CA ALA A 239 -28.89 0.44 18.32
C ALA A 239 -29.74 -0.58 19.09
N ARG A 240 -30.17 -0.19 20.29
CA ARG A 240 -31.26 -0.82 21.04
C ARG A 240 -32.16 0.27 21.60
#